data_AF-A0A6J1TVW4-F1
#
_entry.id   AF-A0A6J1TVW4-F1
#
_cell.length_a   1.000
_cell.length_b   1.000
_cell.length_c   1.000
_cell.angle_alpha   90.00
_cell.angle_beta   90.00
_cell.angle_gamma   90.00
#
_symmetry.space_group_name_H-M   'P 1'
#
loop_
_entity.id
_entity.type
_entity.pdbx_description
1 polymer ?
#
loop_
_entity_poly.entity_id
_entity_poly.type
_entity_poly.pdbx_seq_one_letter_code
_entity_poly.pdbx_strand_id
1 'polypeptide(L)'
;MALQKDKLKKVTCKYNLDLTHPVEDGIFDSGNFEQFLNERIKVNGKMGNLGNVVHIERFKNKITVTSEKQFSKRYLKYLTKKYLKKHNLRDWLRVVASDKETYELRYFQISHDDEGSEAEE
;
A
#
# COMPACT_ATOMS: atom_id res chain seq x y z
N MET A 1 26.60 16.97 -38.38
CA MET A 1 26.01 17.34 -37.07
C MET A 1 25.37 16.10 -36.48
N ALA A 2 25.94 15.54 -35.41
CA ALA A 2 25.38 14.37 -34.75
C ALA A 2 24.16 14.81 -33.92
N LEU A 3 22.97 14.33 -34.29
CA LEU A 3 21.76 14.49 -33.51
C LEU A 3 21.94 13.78 -32.16
N GLN A 4 22.17 14.55 -31.09
CA GLN A 4 22.09 14.05 -29.74
C GLN A 4 20.65 13.61 -29.49
N LYS A 5 20.40 12.30 -29.46
CA LYS A 5 19.13 11.74 -29.01
C LYS A 5 18.97 12.10 -27.53
N ASP A 6 18.07 13.03 -27.23
CA ASP A 6 17.58 13.27 -25.88
C ASP A 6 17.10 11.94 -25.30
N LYS A 7 17.87 11.38 -24.36
CA LYS A 7 17.44 10.23 -23.57
C LYS A 7 16.25 10.69 -22.75
N LEU A 8 15.04 10.31 -23.17
CA LEU A 8 13.83 10.40 -22.36
C LEU A 8 14.15 9.96 -20.93
N LYS A 9 14.08 10.91 -19.98
CA LYS A 9 14.29 10.62 -18.55
C LYS A 9 13.30 9.52 -18.17
N LYS A 10 13.81 8.35 -17.80
CA LYS A 10 12.99 7.27 -17.23
C LYS A 10 12.27 7.86 -16.01
N VAL A 11 10.95 7.89 -16.05
CA VAL A 11 10.13 8.35 -14.93
C VAL A 11 10.11 7.23 -13.91
N THR A 12 10.89 7.41 -12.85
CA THR A 12 10.89 6.48 -11.71
C THR A 12 9.87 6.96 -10.69
N CYS A 13 8.84 6.15 -10.46
CA CYS A 13 7.84 6.41 -9.43
C CYS A 13 8.20 5.63 -8.16
N LYS A 14 8.21 6.31 -7.01
CA LYS A 14 8.43 5.67 -5.71
C LYS A 14 7.24 5.96 -4.81
N TYR A 15 6.67 4.93 -4.21
CA TYR A 15 5.58 5.06 -3.25
C TYR A 15 5.86 4.23 -2.01
N ASN A 16 5.43 4.76 -0.87
CA ASN A 16 5.65 4.15 0.42
C ASN A 16 4.31 3.78 1.07
N LEU A 17 4.31 2.70 1.83
CA LEU A 17 3.21 2.28 2.69
C LEU A 17 3.74 2.03 4.09
N ASP A 18 3.29 2.84 5.03
CA ASP A 18 3.56 2.68 6.45
C ASP A 18 2.55 1.72 7.07
N LEU A 19 3.08 0.70 7.73
CA LEU A 19 2.39 -0.42 8.36
C LEU A 19 2.72 -0.52 9.86
N THR A 20 3.34 0.50 10.46
CA THR A 20 3.91 0.47 11.81
C THR A 20 2.91 -0.03 12.86
N HIS A 21 1.79 0.66 13.03
CA HIS A 21 0.79 0.30 14.05
C HIS A 21 0.28 -1.15 13.92
N PRO A 22 -0.28 -1.59 12.77
CA PRO A 22 -0.86 -2.93 12.69
C PRO A 22 0.18 -4.06 12.67
N VAL A 23 1.44 -3.79 12.28
CA VAL A 23 2.53 -4.79 12.36
C VAL A 23 3.01 -4.96 13.79
N GLU A 24 3.12 -3.86 14.55
CA GLU A 24 3.53 -3.90 15.97
C GLU A 24 2.48 -4.60 16.84
N ASP A 25 1.19 -4.38 16.55
CA ASP A 25 0.08 -5.05 17.24
C ASP A 25 -0.11 -6.51 16.79
N GLY A 26 0.66 -6.99 15.81
CA GLY A 26 0.62 -8.38 15.33
C GLY A 26 -0.58 -8.75 14.47
N ILE A 27 -1.46 -7.80 14.12
CA ILE A 27 -2.66 -8.04 13.30
C ILE A 27 -2.38 -8.05 11.79
N PHE A 28 -1.22 -7.55 11.37
CA PHE A 28 -0.83 -7.45 9.96
C PHE A 28 0.57 -8.02 9.73
N ASP A 29 0.67 -8.93 8.75
CA ASP A 29 1.94 -9.54 8.35
C ASP A 29 2.49 -8.86 7.08
N SER A 30 3.57 -8.10 7.26
CA SER A 30 4.25 -7.41 6.16
C SER A 30 4.92 -8.36 5.15
N GLY A 31 5.36 -9.55 5.58
CA GLY A 31 5.97 -10.55 4.69
C GLY A 31 4.95 -11.21 3.78
N ASN A 32 3.80 -11.61 4.33
CA ASN A 32 2.69 -12.12 3.52
C ASN A 32 2.14 -11.06 2.56
N PHE A 33 2.05 -9.80 3.02
CA PHE A 33 1.62 -8.71 2.14
C PHE A 33 2.62 -8.40 1.02
N GLU A 34 3.93 -8.49 1.26
CA GLU A 34 4.97 -8.38 0.22
C GLU A 34 4.78 -9.46 -0.86
N GLN A 35 4.57 -10.72 -0.47
CA GLN A 35 4.29 -11.81 -1.41
C GLN A 35 3.01 -11.56 -2.22
N PHE A 36 1.94 -11.11 -1.56
CA PHE A 36 0.70 -10.74 -2.24
C PHE A 36 0.92 -9.64 -3.28
N LEU A 37 1.73 -8.63 -3.00
CA LEU A 37 2.03 -7.57 -3.96
C LEU A 37 2.84 -8.12 -5.14
N ASN A 38 3.81 -8.99 -4.89
CA ASN A 38 4.59 -9.64 -5.95
C ASN A 38 3.70 -10.42 -6.94
N GLU A 39 2.69 -11.11 -6.43
CA GLU A 39 1.75 -11.88 -7.26
C GLU A 39 0.69 -11.03 -7.96
N ARG A 40 0.23 -9.95 -7.33
CA ARG A 40 -1.00 -9.25 -7.74
C ARG A 40 -0.77 -7.93 -8.47
N ILE A 41 0.44 -7.37 -8.40
CA ILE A 41 0.80 -6.23 -9.22
C ILE A 41 0.83 -6.65 -10.68
N LYS A 42 0.17 -5.85 -11.51
CA LYS A 42 0.13 -6.02 -12.96
C LYS A 42 1.08 -5.06 -13.65
N VAL A 43 1.86 -5.57 -14.59
CA VAL A 43 2.65 -4.79 -15.55
C VAL A 43 2.12 -5.12 -16.95
N ASN A 44 1.71 -4.09 -17.70
CA ASN A 44 1.08 -4.26 -19.02
C ASN A 44 -0.10 -5.25 -19.04
N GLY A 45 -0.92 -5.25 -17.98
CA GLY A 45 -2.10 -6.11 -17.85
C GLY A 45 -1.84 -7.55 -17.37
N LYS A 46 -0.58 -7.99 -17.29
CA LYS A 46 -0.19 -9.33 -16.82
C LYS A 46 0.31 -9.30 -15.37
N MET A 47 -0.10 -10.29 -14.57
CA MET A 47 0.36 -10.52 -13.20
C MET A 47 1.66 -11.34 -13.21
N GLY A 48 2.44 -11.29 -12.12
CA GLY A 48 3.63 -12.14 -11.93
C GLY A 48 4.83 -11.81 -12.83
N ASN A 49 4.76 -10.75 -13.64
CA ASN A 49 5.83 -10.33 -14.56
C ASN A 49 6.42 -8.98 -14.13
N LEU A 50 6.94 -8.92 -12.91
CA LEU A 50 7.55 -7.70 -12.35
C LEU A 50 8.91 -7.39 -13.00
N GLY A 51 9.69 -8.42 -13.32
CA GLY A 51 11.02 -8.30 -13.91
C GLY A 51 11.88 -7.29 -13.15
N ASN A 52 12.59 -6.43 -13.90
CA ASN A 52 13.33 -5.27 -13.36
C ASN A 52 12.53 -3.96 -13.46
N VAL A 53 11.20 -4.04 -13.56
CA VAL A 53 10.35 -2.85 -13.82
C VAL A 53 9.72 -2.33 -12.54
N VAL A 54 9.36 -3.23 -11.62
CA VAL A 54 8.79 -2.92 -10.32
C VAL A 54 9.61 -3.64 -9.26
N HIS A 55 10.17 -2.87 -8.34
CA HIS A 55 10.90 -3.35 -7.18
C HIS A 55 10.06 -3.09 -5.93
N ILE A 56 9.90 -4.13 -5.12
CA ILE A 56 9.19 -4.08 -3.84
C ILE A 56 10.23 -4.35 -2.77
N GLU A 57 10.36 -3.41 -1.84
CA GLU A 57 11.29 -3.53 -0.71
C GLU A 57 10.48 -3.52 0.58
N ARG A 58 10.68 -4.54 1.40
CA ARG A 58 10.10 -4.64 2.74
C ARG A 58 11.12 -4.27 3.79
N PHE A 59 10.80 -3.22 4.53
CA PHE A 59 11.29 -3.00 5.89
C PHE A 59 10.17 -3.45 6.83
N LYS A 60 10.49 -4.06 7.97
CA LYS A 60 9.52 -4.70 8.89
C LYS A 60 8.16 -3.98 8.97
N ASN A 61 8.20 -2.66 9.17
CA ASN A 61 7.03 -1.79 9.37
C ASN A 61 6.66 -0.95 8.13
N LYS A 62 7.40 -1.05 7.01
CA LYS A 62 7.24 -0.19 5.84
C LYS A 62 7.50 -0.94 4.54
N ILE A 63 6.61 -0.79 3.58
CA ILE A 63 6.82 -1.31 2.22
C ILE A 63 7.05 -0.16 1.26
N THR A 64 8.07 -0.31 0.42
CA THR A 64 8.43 0.65 -0.61
C THR A 64 8.26 0.00 -1.97
N VAL A 65 7.50 0.64 -2.85
CA VAL A 65 7.30 0.20 -4.24
C VAL A 65 7.93 1.22 -5.16
N THR A 66 8.98 0.80 -5.87
CA THR A 66 9.69 1.60 -6.86
C THR A 66 9.38 1.03 -8.25
N SER A 67 9.02 1.87 -9.21
CA SER A 67 8.79 1.42 -10.59
C SER A 67 9.41 2.36 -11.62
N GLU A 68 10.02 1.78 -12.65
CA GLU A 68 10.52 2.52 -13.83
C GLU A 68 9.44 2.83 -14.87
N LYS A 69 8.22 2.30 -14.69
CA LYS A 69 7.08 2.53 -15.57
C LYS A 69 5.97 3.29 -14.85
N GLN A 70 4.92 3.62 -15.59
CA GLN A 70 3.70 4.18 -15.04
C GLN A 70 3.09 3.25 -13.99
N PHE A 71 3.36 3.58 -12.73
CA PHE A 71 2.71 3.00 -11.57
C PHE A 71 2.04 4.14 -10.80
N SER A 72 0.80 3.93 -10.40
CA SER A 72 0.04 4.96 -9.68
C SER A 72 -0.08 4.61 -8.22
N LYS A 73 0.05 5.63 -7.38
CA LYS A 73 -0.24 5.52 -5.95
C LYS A 73 -1.63 4.92 -5.70
N ARG A 74 -2.64 5.34 -6.46
CA ARG A 74 -4.02 4.82 -6.34
C ARG A 74 -4.09 3.30 -6.52
N TYR A 75 -3.28 2.73 -7.42
CA TYR A 75 -3.24 1.29 -7.63
C TYR A 75 -2.70 0.55 -6.40
N LEU A 76 -1.66 1.09 -5.74
CA LEU A 76 -1.18 0.55 -4.47
C LEU A 76 -2.30 0.53 -3.41
N LYS A 77 -3.05 1.64 -3.24
CA LYS A 77 -4.20 1.69 -2.32
C LYS A 77 -5.27 0.65 -2.64
N TYR A 78 -5.55 0.42 -3.92
CA TYR A 78 -6.50 -0.61 -4.34
C TYR A 78 -6.02 -2.01 -3.89
N LEU A 79 -4.74 -2.34 -4.13
CA LEU A 79 -4.18 -3.63 -3.73
C LEU A 79 -4.17 -3.80 -2.21
N THR A 80 -3.79 -2.77 -1.45
CA THR A 80 -3.83 -2.80 0.02
C THR A 80 -5.26 -3.04 0.51
N LYS A 81 -6.25 -2.31 0.00
CA LYS A 81 -7.67 -2.51 0.36
C LYS A 81 -8.20 -3.89 -0.04
N LYS A 82 -7.67 -4.47 -1.10
CA LYS A 82 -8.01 -5.83 -1.56
C LYS A 82 -7.44 -6.88 -0.60
N TYR A 83 -6.20 -6.70 -0.17
CA TYR A 83 -5.58 -7.53 0.86
C TYR A 83 -6.33 -7.46 2.18
N LEU A 84 -6.61 -6.25 2.68
CA LEU A 84 -7.38 -6.06 3.92
C LEU A 84 -8.75 -6.75 3.87
N LYS A 85 -9.44 -6.77 2.71
CA LYS A 85 -10.71 -7.51 2.60
C LYS A 85 -10.51 -9.02 2.64
N LYS A 86 -9.46 -9.54 1.99
CA LYS A 86 -9.15 -10.97 1.97
C LYS A 86 -8.83 -11.50 3.38
N HIS A 87 -8.21 -10.67 4.22
CA HIS A 87 -7.83 -11.00 5.60
C HIS A 87 -8.81 -10.49 6.66
N ASN A 88 -10.00 -10.01 6.25
CA ASN A 88 -11.04 -9.48 7.14
C ASN A 88 -10.60 -8.34 8.09
N LEU A 89 -9.62 -7.52 7.67
CA LEU A 89 -9.07 -6.40 8.46
C LEU A 89 -9.73 -5.05 8.15
N ARG A 90 -10.81 -5.03 7.35
CA ARG A 90 -11.42 -3.78 6.87
C ARG A 90 -12.16 -3.00 7.93
N ASP A 91 -12.59 -3.65 9.00
CA ASP A 91 -13.38 -3.01 10.05
C ASP A 91 -12.45 -2.35 11.08
N TRP A 92 -11.17 -2.75 11.11
CA TRP A 92 -10.16 -2.19 12.00
C TRP A 92 -9.29 -1.16 11.31
N LEU A 93 -8.89 -1.39 10.05
CA LEU A 93 -7.87 -0.61 9.36
C LEU A 93 -8.38 0.15 8.13
N ARG A 94 -7.94 1.40 8.00
CA ARG A 94 -8.15 2.24 6.81
C ARG A 94 -6.82 2.73 6.22
N VAL A 95 -6.78 2.78 4.89
CA VAL A 95 -5.63 3.31 4.12
C VAL A 95 -5.80 4.82 3.91
N VAL A 96 -4.96 5.62 4.56
CA VAL A 96 -4.97 7.10 4.53
C VAL A 96 -3.70 7.63 3.87
N ALA A 97 -3.80 8.70 3.08
CA ALA A 97 -2.63 9.34 2.50
C ALA A 97 -2.02 10.29 3.52
N SER A 98 -0.78 10.04 3.93
CA SER A 98 -0.03 10.94 4.83
C SER A 98 0.69 12.02 4.01
N ASP A 99 1.33 11.63 2.91
CA ASP A 99 2.02 12.54 1.99
C ASP A 99 1.59 12.32 0.53
N LYS A 100 2.15 13.09 -0.40
CA LYS A 100 1.97 12.85 -1.84
C LYS A 100 2.37 11.43 -2.26
N GLU A 101 3.44 10.89 -1.68
CA GLU A 101 4.01 9.59 -2.07
C GLU A 101 3.73 8.46 -1.06
N THR A 102 3.24 8.80 0.13
CA THR A 102 3.11 7.86 1.25
C THR A 102 1.65 7.59 1.60
N TYR A 103 1.32 6.32 1.83
CA TYR A 103 0.10 5.91 2.54
C TYR A 103 0.46 5.34 3.90
N GLU A 104 -0.52 5.32 4.78
CA GLU A 104 -0.44 4.79 6.13
C GLU A 104 -1.70 3.99 6.44
N LEU A 105 -1.53 2.89 7.17
CA LEU A 105 -2.65 2.16 7.76
C LEU A 105 -2.97 2.74 9.14
N ARG A 106 -4.18 3.28 9.27
CA ARG A 106 -4.70 3.82 10.53
C ARG A 106 -5.87 3.01 11.02
N TYR A 107 -6.02 2.93 12.34
CA TYR A 107 -7.24 2.42 12.95
C TYR A 107 -8.43 3.35 12.70
N PHE A 108 -9.63 2.79 12.73
CA PHE A 108 -10.83 3.59 12.95
C PHE A 108 -10.85 4.06 14.41
N GLN A 109 -11.14 5.34 14.62
CA GLN A 109 -11.50 5.83 15.94
C GLN A 109 -12.93 5.38 16.17
N ILE A 110 -13.10 4.30 16.93
CA ILE A 110 -14.40 3.97 17.50
C ILE A 110 -14.53 4.95 18.67
N SER A 111 -15.26 6.05 18.47
CA SER A 111 -15.71 6.84 19.61
C SER A 111 -16.50 5.88 20.49
N HIS A 112 -16.07 5.72 21.73
CA HIS A 112 -16.77 4.94 22.75
C HIS A 112 -18.00 5.75 23.22
N ASP A 113 -18.86 6.16 22.29
CA ASP A 113 -19.98 7.07 22.51
C ASP A 113 -21.32 6.34 22.27
N ASP A 114 -21.41 5.11 22.76
CA ASP A 114 -22.67 4.37 22.94
C ASP A 114 -22.66 3.57 24.25
N GLU A 115 -22.03 4.15 25.29
CA GLU A 115 -22.22 3.74 26.69
C GLU A 115 -22.75 4.95 27.46
N GLY A 116 -23.94 5.42 27.06
CA GLY A 116 -24.47 6.71 27.49
C GLY A 116 -25.97 6.89 27.28
N SER A 117 -26.77 5.86 27.52
CA SER A 117 -28.19 6.04 27.87
C SER A 117 -28.70 4.83 28.64
N GLU A 118 -28.27 4.73 29.88
CA GLU A 118 -29.16 4.23 30.94
C GLU A 118 -30.18 5.35 31.19
N ALA A 119 -31.40 5.16 30.69
CA ALA A 119 -32.57 5.93 31.09
C ALA A 119 -33.68 4.92 31.39
N GLU A 120 -33.92 4.78 32.69
CA GLU A 120 -34.99 4.05 33.35
C GLU A 120 -36.38 4.42 32.78
N GLU A 121 -37.13 3.43 32.28
CA GLU A 121 -38.55 3.10 32.60
C GLU A 121 -39.03 1.84 31.85
#